data_AF-A0A4R3LMR1-F1
#
_entry.id   AF-A0A4R3LMR1-F1
#
_cell.length_a   1.000
_cell.length_b   1.000
_cell.length_c   1.000
_cell.angle_alpha   90.00
_cell.angle_beta   90.00
_cell.angle_gamma   90.00
#
_symmetry.space_group_name_H-M   'P 1'
#
loop_
_entity.id
_entity.type
_entity.pdbx_description
1 polymer ?
#
loop_
_entity_poly.entity_id
_entity_poly.type
_entity_poly.pdbx_seq_one_letter_code
_entity_poly.pdbx_strand_id
1 'polypeptide(L)' 'MTSFPPPAVPTPDAVAATARTAGLDLPPAAAARIAAAVAPAFAAFAPVSGTLPFDLEPATFLTVQMRELAK' A
#
# COMPACT_ATOMS: atom_id res chain seq x y z
N MET A 1 21.21 -0.82 -4.26
CA MET A 1 20.27 -0.18 -3.32
C MET A 1 19.45 0.83 -4.11
N THR A 2 18.34 0.41 -4.69
CA THR A 2 17.42 1.31 -5.39
C THR A 2 16.59 2.04 -4.34
N SER A 3 16.86 3.33 -4.16
CA SER A 3 16.01 4.21 -3.35
C SER A 3 14.60 4.18 -3.91
N PHE A 4 13.63 3.75 -3.12
CA PHE A 4 12.23 3.91 -3.49
C PHE A 4 11.90 5.42 -3.47
N PRO A 5 11.23 5.97 -4.49
CA PRO A 5 10.83 7.36 -4.46
C PRO A 5 9.89 7.60 -3.26
N PRO A 6 9.92 8.81 -2.66
CA PRO A 6 9.00 9.13 -1.58
C PRO A 6 7.55 8.92 -2.05
N PRO A 7 6.67 8.40 -1.18
CA PRO A 7 5.30 8.12 -1.57
C PRO A 7 4.60 9.43 -1.96
N ALA A 8 3.90 9.41 -3.10
CA ALA A 8 3.16 10.57 -3.57
C ALA A 8 2.05 10.94 -2.57
N VAL A 9 1.96 12.23 -2.24
CA VAL A 9 0.91 12.74 -1.35
C VAL A 9 -0.46 12.55 -2.03
N PRO A 10 -1.47 11.99 -1.35
CA PRO A 10 -2.78 11.76 -1.96
C PRO A 10 -3.46 13.08 -2.35
N THR A 11 -3.97 13.14 -3.59
CA THR A 11 -4.80 14.25 -4.05
C THR A 11 -6.29 13.94 -3.83
N PRO A 12 -7.18 14.96 -3.78
CA PRO A 12 -8.62 14.72 -3.68
C PRO A 12 -9.15 13.82 -4.80
N ASP A 13 -8.66 13.98 -6.03
CA ASP A 13 -9.05 13.16 -7.18
C ASP A 13 -8.62 11.70 -7.01
N ALA A 14 -7.42 11.45 -6.48
CA ALA A 14 -6.93 10.11 -6.19
C ALA A 14 -7.76 9.43 -5.09
N VAL A 15 -8.16 10.18 -4.06
CA VAL A 15 -9.06 9.68 -3.00
C VAL A 15 -10.43 9.34 -3.58
N ALA A 16 -11.01 10.21 -4.40
CA ALA A 16 -12.30 9.97 -5.04
C ALA A 16 -12.25 8.78 -6.01
N ALA A 17 -11.17 8.61 -6.77
CA ALA A 17 -10.96 7.44 -7.61
C ALA A 17 -10.91 6.15 -6.77
N THR A 18 -10.15 6.14 -5.68
CA THR A 18 -10.03 4.99 -4.77
C THR A 18 -11.38 4.63 -4.15
N ALA A 19 -12.14 5.63 -3.66
CA ALA A 19 -13.45 5.40 -3.08
C ALA A 19 -14.45 4.79 -4.09
N ARG A 20 -14.43 5.24 -5.34
CA ARG A 20 -15.24 4.65 -6.41
C ARG A 20 -14.91 3.18 -6.66
N THR A 21 -13.64 2.79 -6.60
CA THR A 21 -13.27 1.35 -6.71
C THR A 21 -13.78 0.51 -5.54
N ALA A 22 -14.00 1.13 -4.37
CA ALA A 22 -14.62 0.50 -3.21
C ALA A 22 -16.16 0.58 -3.20
N GLY A 23 -16.78 1.14 -4.26
CA GLY A 23 -18.23 1.33 -4.34
C GLY A 23 -18.77 2.43 -3.43
N LEU A 24 -17.92 3.33 -2.94
CA LEU A 24 -18.30 4.46 -2.10
C LEU A 24 -18.43 5.72 -2.94
N ASP A 25 -19.56 6.40 -2.81
CA ASP A 25 -19.73 7.74 -3.36
C ASP A 25 -19.34 8.79 -2.31
N LEU A 26 -18.34 9.60 -2.63
CA LEU A 26 -17.79 10.62 -1.74
C LEU A 26 -18.11 12.00 -2.32
N PRO A 27 -18.73 12.90 -1.53
CA PRO A 27 -18.85 14.28 -1.94
C PRO A 27 -17.45 14.92 -2.07
N PRO A 28 -17.22 15.86 -3.01
CA PRO A 28 -15.91 16.45 -3.27
C PRO A 28 -15.23 17.03 -2.02
N ALA A 29 -16.02 17.65 -1.13
CA ALA A 29 -15.51 18.21 0.13
C ALA A 29 -14.96 17.13 1.09
N ALA A 30 -15.54 15.93 1.09
CA ALA A 30 -15.06 14.82 1.90
C ALA A 30 -13.75 14.25 1.33
N ALA A 31 -13.65 14.11 0.01
CA ALA A 31 -12.41 13.69 -0.65
C ALA A 31 -11.25 14.67 -0.34
N ALA A 32 -11.51 15.98 -0.38
CA ALA A 32 -10.53 17.00 -0.02
C ALA A 32 -10.09 16.91 1.45
N ARG A 33 -11.03 16.70 2.37
CA ARG A 33 -10.73 16.52 3.80
C ARG A 33 -9.89 15.28 4.06
N ILE A 34 -10.22 14.16 3.42
CA ILE A 34 -9.48 12.89 3.56
C ILE A 34 -8.06 13.05 3.04
N ALA A 35 -7.88 13.67 1.86
CA ALA A 35 -6.56 13.96 1.31
C ALA A 35 -5.70 14.78 2.28
N ALA A 36 -6.26 15.85 2.85
CA ALA A 36 -5.57 16.68 3.85
C ALA A 36 -5.24 15.91 5.15
N ALA A 37 -6.14 15.04 5.61
CA ALA A 37 -5.96 14.27 6.84
C ALA A 37 -4.91 13.16 6.71
N VAL A 38 -4.78 12.55 5.53
CA VAL A 38 -3.87 11.42 5.28
C VAL A 38 -2.47 11.89 4.85
N ALA A 39 -2.33 13.10 4.31
CA ALA A 39 -1.05 13.63 3.85
C ALA A 39 0.11 13.53 4.88
N PRO A 40 -0.07 13.82 6.19
CA PRO A 40 1.01 13.68 7.17
C PRO A 40 1.50 12.24 7.33
N ALA A 41 0.60 11.26 7.22
CA ALA A 41 0.95 9.85 7.32
C ALA A 41 1.80 9.38 6.13
N PHE A 42 1.50 9.88 4.93
CA PHE A 42 2.32 9.60 3.73
C PHE A 42 3.68 10.29 3.80
N ALA A 43 3.75 11.52 4.30
CA ALA A 43 5.01 12.23 4.49
C ALA A 43 5.93 11.55 5.52
N ALA A 44 5.35 10.92 6.55
CA ALA A 44 6.09 10.18 7.57
C ALA A 44 6.33 8.70 7.21
N PHE A 45 5.78 8.22 6.09
CA PHE A 45 5.93 6.82 5.69
C PHE A 45 7.36 6.58 5.19
N ALA A 46 8.16 5.94 6.03
CA ALA A 46 9.42 5.33 5.62
C ALA A 46 9.10 3.93 5.08
N PRO A 47 9.29 3.65 3.78
CA PRO A 47 9.16 2.29 3.27
C PRO A 47 10.24 1.44 3.95
N VAL A 48 9.83 0.60 4.91
CA VAL A 48 10.70 -0.45 5.43
C VAL A 48 10.79 -1.50 4.32
N SER A 49 11.78 -1.32 3.45
CA SER A 49 12.24 -2.38 2.57
C SER A 49 12.98 -3.41 3.44
N GLY A 50 12.23 -4.14 4.27
CA GLY A 50 12.74 -5.36 4.84
C GLY A 50 12.94 -6.32 3.68
N THR A 51 14.17 -6.80 3.47
CA THR A 51 14.40 -7.94 2.61
C THR A 51 13.56 -9.07 3.21
N LEU A 52 12.42 -9.38 2.59
CA LEU A 52 11.65 -10.53 3.00
C LEU A 52 12.61 -11.73 2.86
N PRO A 53 12.64 -12.68 3.82
CA PRO A 53 13.47 -13.89 3.71
C PRO A 53 13.22 -14.70 2.42
N PHE A 54 12.14 -14.38 1.70
CA PHE A 54 11.69 -15.00 0.46
C PHE A 54 12.04 -14.20 -0.81
N ASP A 55 12.66 -13.04 -0.69
CA ASP A 55 13.07 -12.21 -1.85
C ASP A 55 14.17 -12.90 -2.70
N LEU A 56 14.85 -13.91 -2.14
CA LEU A 56 15.86 -14.70 -2.84
C LEU A 56 15.31 -15.93 -3.57
N GLU A 57 14.15 -16.50 -3.18
CA GLU A 57 13.61 -17.71 -3.84
C GLU A 57 12.07 -17.83 -3.74
N PRO A 58 11.30 -17.24 -4.67
CA PRO A 58 9.85 -17.38 -4.75
C PRO A 58 9.37 -18.84 -4.88
N ALA A 59 10.18 -19.72 -5.46
CA ALA A 59 9.85 -21.13 -5.67
C ALA A 59 9.82 -21.95 -4.36
N THR A 60 10.62 -21.54 -3.36
CA THR A 60 10.73 -22.29 -2.10
C THR A 60 9.57 -21.97 -1.16
N PHE A 61 8.96 -20.78 -1.27
CA PHE A 61 7.79 -20.39 -0.47
C PHE A 61 6.61 -21.37 -0.64
N LEU A 62 6.21 -21.66 -1.89
CA LEU A 62 5.12 -22.59 -2.16
C LEU A 62 5.42 -24.00 -1.63
N THR A 63 6.68 -24.43 -1.73
CA THR A 63 7.14 -25.74 -1.26
C THR A 63 7.05 -25.88 0.27
N VAL A 64 7.43 -24.84 1.02
CA VAL A 64 7.30 -24.81 2.49
C VAL A 64 5.82 -24.77 2.90
N GLN A 65 5.01 -23.95 2.22
CA GLN A 65 3.59 -23.82 2.55
C GLN A 65 2.84 -25.14 2.34
N MET A 66 3.12 -25.87 1.27
CA MET A 66 2.52 -27.18 0.99
C MET A 66 2.94 -28.24 2.01
N ARG A 67 4.14 -28.15 2.58
CA ARG A 67 4.58 -29.06 3.66
C ARG A 67 3.89 -28.79 5.00
N GLU A 68 3.67 -27.52 5.37
CA GLU A 68 2.98 -27.19 6.62
C GLU A 68 1.49 -27.54 6.56
N LEU A 69 0.85 -27.44 5.39
CA LEU A 69 -0.55 -27.87 5.22
C LEU A 69 -0.73 -29.40 5.27
N ALA A 70 0.34 -30.15 5.02
CA ALA A 70 0.35 -31.61 5.01
C ALA A 70 0.67 -32.25 6.38
N LYS A 71 0.92 -31.43 7.42
CA LYS A 71 0.94 -31.87 8.82
C LYS A 71 -0.46 -31.83 9.41
#